data_AF-A0A822WW90-F1
#
_entry.id   AF-A0A822WW90-F1
#
_cell.length_a   1.000
_cell.length_b   1.000
_cell.length_c   1.000
_cell.angle_alpha   90.00
_cell.angle_beta   90.00
_cell.angle_gamma   90.00
#
_symmetry.space_group_name_H-M   'P 1'
#
loop_
_entity.id
_entity.type
_entity.pdbx_description
1 polymer ?
#
loop_
_entity_poly.entity_id
_entity_poly.type
_entity_poly.pdbx_seq_one_letter_code
_entity_poly.pdbx_strand_id
1 'polypeptide(L)'
;MANSVVTNKNGKGIFKRDEWIKESKSLYLSAKILRSQGDESKRKFSDANKNDKSIYELIDIATATDKSSRLLLGYAFELLLKSAVLLMNYGATENTISQKFKFYSHDLLSMIKDLELSLSDYDLNLLDLLSQDIVQQARYPIGIIKDELYLKTINERNANLANNKLFNEMVSLYDKIKSMVVKLDNDVENCAHFNSLTFKDLSFFMRGGGGLNARCIVIYSSDYPQEKKTKSYLKSILDRNPNGIMRWYTVYWDEYNFFEDTGKKLIPLKD
;
A
#
# COMPACT_ATOMS: atom_id res chain seq x y z
N MET A 1 6.39 2.06 -26.00
CA MET A 1 7.34 2.22 -24.89
C MET A 1 7.94 0.85 -24.62
N ALA A 2 9.27 0.73 -24.59
CA ALA A 2 9.87 -0.52 -24.14
C ALA A 2 9.37 -0.77 -22.71
N ASN A 3 8.67 -1.89 -22.50
CA ASN A 3 8.10 -2.23 -21.20
C ASN A 3 9.25 -2.61 -20.25
N SER A 4 9.87 -1.63 -19.60
CA SER A 4 10.87 -1.86 -18.56
C SER A 4 10.23 -2.64 -17.41
N VAL A 5 10.86 -3.76 -17.08
CA VAL A 5 10.56 -4.51 -15.86
C VAL A 5 10.99 -3.69 -14.65
N VAL A 6 10.16 -3.61 -13.63
CA VAL A 6 10.45 -2.89 -12.40
C VAL A 6 11.16 -3.80 -11.41
N THR A 7 12.33 -3.35 -10.94
CA THR A 7 13.12 -3.96 -9.87
C THR A 7 13.67 -2.86 -8.97
N ASN A 8 14.23 -3.23 -7.81
CA ASN A 8 14.85 -2.25 -6.92
C ASN A 8 16.03 -1.48 -7.57
N LYS A 9 16.72 -2.09 -8.56
CA LYS A 9 17.92 -1.50 -9.19
C LYS A 9 17.58 -0.49 -10.28
N ASN A 10 16.49 -0.69 -11.01
CA ASN A 10 16.15 0.11 -12.19
C ASN A 10 14.91 1.01 -12.01
N GLY A 11 14.10 0.77 -10.97
CA GLY A 11 12.94 1.61 -10.66
C GLY A 11 13.32 3.02 -10.23
N LYS A 12 12.50 4.00 -10.61
CA LYS A 12 12.59 5.42 -10.25
C LYS A 12 11.20 5.96 -9.92
N GLY A 13 11.10 7.00 -9.08
CA GLY A 13 9.80 7.60 -8.79
C GLY A 13 8.86 6.61 -8.10
N ILE A 14 7.64 6.52 -8.62
CA ILE A 14 6.62 5.54 -8.20
C ILE A 14 7.06 4.07 -8.35
N PHE A 15 8.15 3.79 -9.04
CA PHE A 15 8.71 2.45 -9.20
C PHE A 15 9.88 2.17 -8.24
N LYS A 16 10.18 3.07 -7.29
CA LYS A 16 11.24 2.93 -6.29
C LYS A 16 10.64 2.84 -4.89
N ARG A 17 10.80 1.68 -4.23
CA ARG A 17 10.22 1.42 -2.91
C ARG A 17 10.63 2.43 -1.82
N ASP A 18 11.91 2.80 -1.78
CA ASP A 18 12.44 3.70 -0.74
C ASP A 18 11.78 5.09 -0.81
N GLU A 19 11.39 5.54 -2.00
CA GLU A 19 10.69 6.81 -2.17
C GLU A 19 9.28 6.78 -1.55
N TRP A 20 8.54 5.69 -1.75
CA TRP A 20 7.24 5.48 -1.09
C TRP A 20 7.35 5.47 0.43
N ILE A 21 8.34 4.75 0.97
CA ILE A 21 8.56 4.68 2.42
C ILE A 21 8.93 6.05 2.98
N LYS A 22 9.79 6.80 2.27
CA LYS A 22 10.19 8.15 2.65
C LYS A 22 8.99 9.11 2.67
N GLU A 23 8.17 9.09 1.61
CA GLU A 23 6.99 9.94 1.51
C GLU A 23 5.94 9.58 2.56
N SER A 24 5.68 8.28 2.75
CA SER A 24 4.84 7.76 3.84
C SER A 24 5.28 8.29 5.21
N LYS A 25 6.57 8.24 5.50
CA LYS A 25 7.13 8.75 6.76
C LYS A 25 6.93 10.26 6.90
N SER A 26 7.09 11.02 5.81
CA SER A 26 6.85 12.46 5.80
C SER A 26 5.41 12.78 6.21
N LEU A 27 4.43 12.14 5.55
CA LEU A 27 3.00 12.35 5.85
C LEU A 27 2.62 11.92 7.26
N TYR A 28 3.17 10.79 7.74
CA TYR A 28 2.97 10.33 9.11
C TYR A 28 3.49 11.36 10.15
N LEU A 29 4.67 11.94 9.92
CA LEU A 29 5.20 12.99 10.80
C LEU A 29 4.35 14.26 10.76
N SER A 30 3.96 14.71 9.57
CA SER A 30 3.07 15.85 9.39
C SER A 30 1.73 15.65 10.10
N ALA A 31 1.14 14.45 10.01
CA ALA A 31 -0.11 14.11 10.69
C ALA A 31 0.01 14.30 12.22
N LYS A 32 1.11 13.84 12.82
CA LYS A 32 1.36 13.99 14.27
C LYS A 32 1.57 15.45 14.68
N ILE A 33 2.31 16.22 13.88
CA ILE A 33 2.54 17.65 14.13
C ILE A 33 1.21 18.41 14.10
N LEU A 34 0.38 18.17 13.07
CA LEU A 34 -0.94 18.80 12.96
C LEU A 34 -1.82 18.43 14.15
N ARG A 35 -1.85 17.14 14.55
CA ARG A 35 -2.62 16.72 15.73
C ARG A 35 -2.19 17.47 16.99
N SER A 36 -0.88 17.57 17.22
CA SER A 36 -0.33 18.31 18.36
C SER A 36 -0.72 19.79 18.34
N GLN A 37 -0.71 20.43 17.16
CA GLN A 37 -1.15 21.82 17.00
C GLN A 37 -2.64 21.99 17.31
N GLY A 38 -3.47 21.03 16.90
CA GLY A 38 -4.89 21.00 17.23
C GLY A 38 -5.13 20.90 18.73
N ASP A 39 -4.41 20.00 19.41
CA ASP A 39 -4.50 19.83 20.86
C ASP A 39 -3.98 21.03 21.64
N GLU A 40 -2.95 21.72 21.16
CA GLU A 40 -2.51 22.99 21.72
C GLU A 40 -3.57 24.09 21.56
N SER A 41 -4.20 24.17 20.38
CA SER A 41 -5.24 25.18 20.10
C SER A 41 -6.48 24.95 20.97
N LYS A 42 -6.89 23.69 21.16
CA LYS A 42 -7.97 23.31 22.09
C LYS A 42 -7.67 23.72 23.53
N ARG A 43 -6.43 23.51 24.01
CA ARG A 43 -6.00 23.93 25.35
C ARG A 43 -6.05 25.45 25.50
N LYS A 44 -5.45 26.20 24.57
CA LYS A 44 -5.48 27.67 24.58
C LYS A 44 -6.90 28.23 24.59
N PHE A 45 -7.82 27.62 23.84
CA PHE A 45 -9.22 28.00 23.86
C PHE A 45 -9.90 27.70 25.21
N SER A 46 -9.61 26.54 25.83
CA SER A 46 -10.16 26.18 27.15
C SER A 46 -9.74 27.17 28.25
N ASP A 47 -8.57 27.79 28.10
CA ASP A 47 -8.00 28.75 29.06
C ASP A 47 -8.37 30.21 28.71
N ALA A 48 -8.98 30.47 27.54
CA ALA A 48 -9.29 31.81 27.06
C ALA A 48 -10.59 32.38 27.65
N ASN A 49 -10.64 33.71 27.81
CA ASN A 49 -11.86 34.41 28.19
C ASN A 49 -12.86 34.43 27.03
N LYS A 50 -14.10 33.96 27.26
CA LYS A 50 -15.15 33.75 26.24
C LYS A 50 -15.49 34.96 25.34
N ASN A 51 -15.05 36.16 25.70
CA ASN A 51 -15.30 37.40 24.95
C ASN A 51 -14.16 37.78 23.99
N ASP A 52 -13.07 37.01 23.93
CA ASP A 52 -11.97 37.26 23.01
C ASP A 52 -12.30 36.77 21.60
N LYS A 53 -12.17 37.65 20.59
CA LYS A 53 -12.41 37.31 19.18
C LYS A 53 -11.38 36.28 18.65
N SER A 54 -10.23 36.13 19.31
CA SER A 54 -9.20 35.14 18.98
C SER A 54 -9.68 33.68 19.15
N ILE A 55 -10.78 33.47 19.89
CA ILE A 55 -11.36 32.14 20.14
C ILE A 55 -11.80 31.45 18.86
N TYR A 56 -12.42 32.18 17.93
CA TYR A 56 -12.92 31.59 16.69
C TYR A 56 -11.79 31.04 15.83
N GLU A 57 -10.66 31.76 15.78
CA GLU A 57 -9.46 31.33 15.08
C GLU A 57 -8.87 30.05 15.71
N LEU A 58 -8.83 29.95 17.05
CA LEU A 58 -8.38 28.74 17.74
C LEU A 58 -9.27 27.52 17.45
N ILE A 59 -10.58 27.71 17.37
CA ILE A 59 -11.54 26.66 17.01
C ILE A 59 -11.34 26.21 15.56
N ASP A 60 -11.16 27.16 14.65
CA ASP A 60 -10.92 26.88 13.23
C ASP A 60 -9.62 26.10 13.03
N ILE A 61 -8.54 26.52 13.71
CA ILE A 61 -7.25 25.80 13.69
C ILE A 61 -7.43 24.38 14.22
N ALA A 62 -8.08 24.21 15.37
CA ALA A 62 -8.30 22.89 15.96
C ALA A 62 -9.07 21.96 15.01
N THR A 63 -10.16 22.46 14.42
CA THR A 63 -11.00 21.69 13.49
C THR A 63 -10.25 21.34 12.21
N ALA A 64 -9.52 22.29 11.63
CA ALA A 64 -8.74 22.09 10.41
C ALA A 64 -7.61 21.08 10.62
N THR A 65 -6.91 21.16 11.76
CA THR A 65 -5.77 20.28 12.08
C THR A 65 -6.20 18.87 12.47
N ASP A 66 -7.34 18.69 13.16
CA ASP A 66 -7.93 17.38 13.44
C ASP A 66 -8.28 16.65 12.15
N LYS A 67 -8.96 17.33 11.22
CA LYS A 67 -9.33 16.78 9.91
C LYS A 67 -8.10 16.45 9.07
N SER A 68 -7.17 17.41 8.94
CA SER A 68 -5.98 17.27 8.09
C SER A 68 -5.03 16.19 8.62
N SER A 69 -4.86 16.08 9.94
CA SER A 69 -4.03 15.02 10.54
C SER A 69 -4.55 13.62 10.21
N ARG A 70 -5.87 13.39 10.26
CA ARG A 70 -6.47 12.10 9.88
C ARG A 70 -6.29 11.79 8.40
N LEU A 71 -6.49 12.78 7.54
CA LEU A 71 -6.27 12.63 6.09
C LEU A 71 -4.83 12.24 5.76
N LEU A 72 -3.86 12.97 6.32
CA LEU A 72 -2.44 12.69 6.09
C LEU A 72 -2.01 11.34 6.66
N LEU A 73 -2.57 10.94 7.80
CA LEU A 73 -2.32 9.61 8.36
C LEU A 73 -2.84 8.51 7.43
N GLY A 74 -4.04 8.66 6.88
CA GLY A 74 -4.59 7.75 5.88
C GLY A 74 -3.69 7.63 4.65
N TYR A 75 -3.25 8.76 4.10
CA TYR A 75 -2.29 8.75 2.99
C TYR A 75 -0.97 8.09 3.36
N ALA A 76 -0.46 8.29 4.58
CA ALA A 76 0.74 7.59 5.03
C ALA A 76 0.57 6.06 4.94
N PHE A 77 -0.55 5.51 5.41
CA PHE A 77 -0.84 4.07 5.24
C PHE A 77 -0.86 3.65 3.77
N GLU A 78 -1.53 4.42 2.91
CA GLU A 78 -1.62 4.12 1.48
C GLU A 78 -0.23 4.01 0.84
N LEU A 79 0.63 4.99 1.08
CA LEU A 79 1.99 5.01 0.53
C LEU A 79 2.85 3.86 1.07
N LEU A 80 2.75 3.57 2.37
CA LEU A 80 3.45 2.45 3.00
C LEU A 80 3.03 1.10 2.38
N LEU A 81 1.74 0.87 2.21
CA LEU A 81 1.20 -0.36 1.64
C LEU A 81 1.53 -0.48 0.15
N LYS A 82 1.48 0.62 -0.61
CA LYS A 82 1.94 0.64 -2.02
C LYS A 82 3.42 0.27 -2.14
N SER A 83 4.26 0.63 -1.16
CA SER A 83 5.66 0.21 -1.11
C SER A 83 5.82 -1.32 -0.99
N ALA A 84 4.96 -1.98 -0.21
CA ALA A 84 4.95 -3.43 -0.06
C ALA A 84 4.34 -4.13 -1.29
N VAL A 85 3.27 -3.57 -1.86
CA VAL A 85 2.70 -4.05 -3.13
C VAL A 85 3.75 -3.97 -4.24
N LEU A 86 4.52 -2.88 -4.33
CA LEU A 86 5.60 -2.76 -5.29
C LEU A 86 6.63 -3.88 -5.13
N LEU A 87 7.09 -4.11 -3.90
CA LEU A 87 8.04 -5.17 -3.57
C LEU A 87 7.54 -6.55 -4.02
N MET A 88 6.28 -6.86 -3.70
CA MET A 88 5.65 -8.13 -4.05
C MET A 88 5.54 -8.36 -5.57
N ASN A 89 5.44 -7.27 -6.35
CA ASN A 89 5.23 -7.33 -7.79
C ASN A 89 6.47 -6.86 -8.60
N TYR A 90 7.67 -6.79 -8.00
CA TYR A 90 8.90 -6.67 -8.77
C TYR A 90 8.96 -7.80 -9.82
N GLY A 91 9.47 -7.47 -11.01
CA GLY A 91 9.38 -8.35 -12.18
C GLY A 91 8.26 -7.97 -13.16
N ALA A 92 7.24 -7.25 -12.70
CA ALA A 92 6.23 -6.69 -13.59
C ALA A 92 6.72 -5.43 -14.32
N THR A 93 6.07 -5.13 -15.42
CA THR A 93 6.27 -3.93 -16.24
C THR A 93 5.71 -2.68 -15.55
N GLU A 94 6.29 -1.52 -15.86
CA GLU A 94 5.86 -0.22 -15.30
C GLU A 94 4.35 0.05 -15.49
N ASN A 95 3.79 -0.27 -16.65
CA ASN A 95 2.36 -0.05 -16.90
C ASN A 95 1.51 -0.96 -16.01
N THR A 96 1.87 -2.24 -15.85
CA THR A 96 1.13 -3.17 -14.98
C THR A 96 1.16 -2.72 -13.52
N ILE A 97 2.31 -2.28 -13.00
CA ILE A 97 2.41 -1.69 -11.66
C ILE A 97 1.54 -0.43 -11.53
N SER A 98 1.58 0.45 -12.53
CA SER A 98 0.78 1.69 -12.54
C SER A 98 -0.73 1.40 -12.52
N GLN A 99 -1.19 0.42 -13.30
CA GLN A 99 -2.58 -0.01 -13.30
C GLN A 99 -2.95 -0.66 -11.95
N LYS A 100 -2.04 -1.43 -11.35
CA LYS A 100 -2.27 -2.05 -10.04
C LYS A 100 -2.42 -1.00 -8.92
N PHE A 101 -1.60 0.06 -8.93
CA PHE A 101 -1.79 1.18 -7.99
C PHE A 101 -3.08 1.96 -8.23
N LYS A 102 -3.51 2.13 -9.48
CA LYS A 102 -4.81 2.75 -9.81
C LYS A 102 -5.97 1.89 -9.35
N PHE A 103 -5.88 0.57 -9.52
CA PHE A 103 -6.88 -0.38 -9.08
C PHE A 103 -7.09 -0.30 -7.56
N TYR A 104 -6.01 -0.27 -6.78
CA TYR A 104 -6.13 -0.08 -5.33
C TYR A 104 -6.65 1.31 -4.96
N SER A 105 -6.24 2.36 -5.68
CA SER A 105 -6.58 3.75 -5.35
C SER A 105 -6.29 4.05 -3.87
N HIS A 106 -7.33 4.17 -3.03
CA HIS A 106 -7.29 4.41 -1.59
C HIS A 106 -7.80 3.22 -0.74
N ASP A 107 -8.07 2.06 -1.35
CA ASP A 107 -8.57 0.86 -0.66
C ASP A 107 -7.42 0.15 0.08
N LEU A 108 -7.25 0.51 1.35
CA LEU A 108 -6.21 -0.03 2.21
C LEU A 108 -6.44 -1.52 2.50
N LEU A 109 -7.70 -1.93 2.67
CA LEU A 109 -8.07 -3.31 3.00
C LEU A 109 -7.72 -4.27 1.87
N SER A 110 -7.99 -3.88 0.61
CA SER A 110 -7.63 -4.68 -0.55
C SER A 110 -6.10 -4.87 -0.65
N MET A 111 -5.31 -3.86 -0.30
CA MET A 111 -3.85 -4.01 -0.25
C MET A 111 -3.40 -4.96 0.87
N ILE A 112 -3.98 -4.87 2.08
CA ILE A 112 -3.69 -5.81 3.17
C ILE A 112 -3.99 -7.24 2.76
N LYS A 113 -5.12 -7.48 2.10
CA LYS A 113 -5.53 -8.80 1.62
C LYS A 113 -4.58 -9.35 0.55
N ASP A 114 -4.20 -8.57 -0.46
CA ASP A 114 -3.24 -9.03 -1.51
C ASP A 114 -1.84 -9.28 -0.93
N LEU A 115 -1.46 -8.56 0.13
CA LEU A 115 -0.19 -8.75 0.85
C LEU A 115 -0.26 -9.86 1.91
N GLU A 116 -1.46 -10.36 2.22
CA GLU A 116 -1.71 -11.37 3.26
C GLU A 116 -1.12 -11.02 4.64
N LEU A 117 -1.14 -9.73 4.99
CA LEU A 117 -0.65 -9.28 6.29
C LEU A 117 -1.62 -9.69 7.39
N SER A 118 -1.13 -10.41 8.39
CA SER A 118 -1.92 -10.84 9.54
C SER A 118 -2.18 -9.66 10.50
N LEU A 119 -3.43 -9.19 10.50
CA LEU A 119 -3.93 -8.12 11.34
C LEU A 119 -5.17 -8.59 12.10
N SER A 120 -5.44 -8.00 13.25
CA SER A 120 -6.66 -8.31 14.01
C SER A 120 -7.89 -7.66 13.35
N ASP A 121 -9.09 -8.17 13.61
CA ASP A 121 -10.33 -7.54 13.13
C ASP A 121 -10.45 -6.07 13.57
N TYR A 122 -9.91 -5.75 14.75
CA TYR A 122 -9.83 -4.37 15.23
C TYR A 122 -8.95 -3.50 14.34
N ASP A 123 -7.76 -3.97 14.00
CA ASP A 123 -6.84 -3.26 13.09
C ASP A 123 -7.46 -3.05 11.71
N LEU A 124 -8.17 -4.06 11.19
CA LEU A 124 -8.88 -3.97 9.92
C LEU A 124 -9.98 -2.90 9.95
N ASN A 125 -10.76 -2.83 11.04
CA ASN A 125 -11.76 -1.78 11.22
C ASN A 125 -11.14 -0.38 11.25
N LEU A 126 -9.97 -0.21 11.86
CA LEU A 126 -9.24 1.07 11.84
C LEU A 126 -8.81 1.46 10.42
N LEU A 127 -8.35 0.50 9.61
CA LEU A 127 -7.99 0.74 8.21
C LEU A 127 -9.21 1.08 7.34
N ASP A 128 -10.37 0.48 7.61
CA ASP A 128 -11.62 0.84 6.94
C ASP A 128 -11.98 2.30 7.22
N LEU A 129 -11.95 2.71 8.49
CA LEU A 129 -12.19 4.10 8.89
C LEU A 129 -11.22 5.07 8.20
N LEU A 130 -9.93 4.74 8.14
CA LEU A 130 -8.95 5.55 7.42
C LEU A 130 -9.21 5.61 5.91
N SER A 131 -9.64 4.51 5.30
CA SER A 131 -10.03 4.49 3.89
C SER A 131 -11.22 5.44 3.65
N GLN A 132 -12.20 5.44 4.55
CA GLN A 132 -13.33 6.39 4.50
C GLN A 132 -12.89 7.85 4.72
N ASP A 133 -11.93 8.10 5.61
CA ASP A 133 -11.32 9.43 5.81
C ASP A 133 -10.68 9.95 4.54
N ILE A 134 -9.85 9.12 3.90
CA ILE A 134 -9.19 9.47 2.64
C ILE A 134 -10.24 9.70 1.56
N VAL A 135 -11.29 8.88 1.44
CA VAL A 135 -12.23 9.00 0.31
C VAL A 135 -13.21 10.16 0.49
N GLN A 136 -13.80 10.30 1.68
CA GLN A 136 -14.90 11.23 1.94
C GLN A 136 -14.71 12.05 3.22
N GLN A 137 -14.50 11.38 4.36
CA GLN A 137 -14.70 11.97 5.70
C GLN A 137 -13.65 13.03 6.07
N ALA A 138 -12.53 13.13 5.37
CA ALA A 138 -11.57 14.22 5.56
C ALA A 138 -11.33 15.08 4.31
N ARG A 139 -12.07 14.85 3.21
CA ARG A 139 -11.92 15.63 1.97
C ARG A 139 -13.11 16.50 1.63
N TYR A 140 -14.30 15.91 1.55
CA TYR A 140 -15.47 16.59 0.99
C TYR A 140 -16.42 17.09 2.07
N PRO A 141 -17.17 18.18 1.85
CA PRO A 141 -18.34 18.51 2.66
C PRO A 141 -19.30 17.32 2.78
N ILE A 142 -20.17 17.33 3.80
CA ILE A 142 -21.22 16.32 3.90
C ILE A 142 -22.15 16.46 2.69
N GLY A 143 -22.50 15.32 2.08
CA GLY A 143 -23.43 15.28 0.95
C GLY A 143 -24.87 15.66 1.33
N ILE A 144 -25.80 15.54 0.39
CA ILE A 144 -27.20 15.91 0.60
C ILE A 144 -27.82 15.00 1.67
N ILE A 145 -28.13 15.59 2.82
CA ILE A 145 -28.89 15.00 3.93
C ILE A 145 -30.13 15.88 4.12
N LYS A 146 -31.23 15.32 4.64
CA LYS A 146 -32.35 16.14 5.14
C LYS A 146 -31.82 17.21 6.11
N ASP A 147 -32.25 18.46 5.96
CA ASP A 147 -31.73 19.60 6.73
C ASP A 147 -31.69 19.36 8.25
N GLU A 148 -32.71 18.67 8.78
CA GLU A 148 -32.85 18.33 10.21
C GLU A 148 -31.71 17.45 10.75
N LEU A 149 -31.06 16.65 9.90
CA LEU A 149 -29.98 15.73 10.30
C LEU A 149 -28.59 16.31 10.03
N TYR A 150 -28.48 17.39 9.25
CA TYR A 150 -27.20 17.94 8.79
C TYR A 150 -26.26 18.31 9.94
N LEU A 151 -26.75 19.10 10.91
CA LEU A 151 -25.94 19.53 12.06
C LEU A 151 -25.49 18.35 12.92
N LYS A 152 -26.38 17.36 13.12
CA LYS A 152 -26.05 16.15 13.88
C LYS A 152 -24.92 15.38 13.20
N THR A 153 -25.02 15.14 11.89
CA THR A 153 -24.00 14.40 11.14
C THR A 153 -22.67 15.16 11.08
N ILE A 154 -22.69 16.50 10.96
CA ILE A 154 -21.45 17.31 11.05
C ILE A 154 -20.79 17.13 12.40
N ASN A 155 -21.55 17.25 13.48
CA ASN A 155 -21.00 17.17 14.83
C ASN A 155 -20.43 15.77 15.13
N GLU A 156 -21.13 14.72 14.72
CA GLU A 156 -20.65 13.33 14.85
C GLU A 156 -19.35 13.10 14.07
N ARG A 157 -19.28 13.57 12.82
CA ARG A 157 -18.08 13.47 11.97
C ARG A 157 -16.90 14.24 12.57
N ASN A 158 -17.12 15.49 12.97
CA ASN A 158 -16.08 16.32 13.58
C ASN A 158 -15.60 15.72 14.91
N ALA A 159 -16.51 15.19 15.73
CA ALA A 159 -16.16 14.51 16.97
C ALA A 159 -15.33 13.24 16.72
N ASN A 160 -15.63 12.47 15.68
CA ASN A 160 -14.82 11.31 15.30
C ASN A 160 -13.40 11.72 14.86
N LEU A 161 -13.28 12.73 14.00
CA LEU A 161 -11.99 13.25 13.52
C LEU A 161 -11.17 13.85 14.67
N ALA A 162 -11.82 14.49 15.64
CA ALA A 162 -11.21 15.07 16.83
C ALA A 162 -10.85 14.03 17.92
N ASN A 163 -11.21 12.76 17.75
CA ASN A 163 -10.98 11.73 18.76
C ASN A 163 -9.49 11.34 18.86
N ASN A 164 -8.84 11.82 19.93
CA ASN A 164 -7.41 11.58 20.17
C ASN A 164 -7.08 10.13 20.51
N LYS A 165 -7.99 9.40 21.18
CA LYS A 165 -7.78 7.97 21.45
C LYS A 165 -7.70 7.20 20.13
N LEU A 166 -8.67 7.43 19.26
CA LEU A 166 -8.73 6.79 17.94
C LEU A 166 -7.53 7.17 17.07
N PHE A 167 -7.12 8.44 17.07
CA PHE A 167 -5.92 8.88 16.36
C PHE A 167 -4.66 8.15 16.86
N ASN A 168 -4.49 8.02 18.18
CA ASN A 168 -3.33 7.33 18.75
C ASN A 168 -3.33 5.83 18.45
N GLU A 169 -4.49 5.18 18.44
CA GLU A 169 -4.61 3.78 18.01
C GLU A 169 -4.23 3.59 16.54
N MET A 170 -4.64 4.51 15.67
CA MET A 170 -4.22 4.51 14.26
C MET A 170 -2.72 4.76 14.11
N VAL A 171 -2.12 5.61 14.94
CA VAL A 171 -0.65 5.81 14.99
C VAL A 171 0.06 4.51 15.39
N SER A 172 -0.41 3.84 16.44
CA SER A 172 0.15 2.54 16.85
C SER A 172 0.01 1.48 15.76
N LEU A 173 -1.11 1.46 15.05
CA LEU A 173 -1.31 0.57 13.91
C LEU A 173 -0.34 0.88 12.76
N TYR A 174 -0.07 2.16 12.48
CA TYR A 174 0.90 2.55 11.45
C TYR A 174 2.30 2.01 11.81
N ASP A 175 2.73 2.19 13.05
CA ASP A 175 4.03 1.70 13.52
C ASP A 175 4.12 0.17 13.48
N LYS A 176 3.02 -0.53 13.78
CA LYS A 176 2.90 -1.99 13.63
C LYS A 176 3.06 -2.43 12.17
N ILE A 177 2.28 -1.85 11.24
CA ILE A 177 2.35 -2.20 9.82
C ILE A 177 3.72 -1.84 9.23
N LYS A 178 4.29 -0.68 9.61
CA LYS A 178 5.63 -0.28 9.18
C LYS A 178 6.69 -1.29 9.60
N SER A 179 6.62 -1.77 10.84
CA SER A 179 7.51 -2.82 11.35
C SER A 179 7.39 -4.11 10.53
N MET A 180 6.19 -4.49 10.09
CA MET A 180 5.98 -5.62 9.19
C MET A 180 6.56 -5.34 7.79
N VAL A 181 6.22 -4.21 7.18
CA VAL A 181 6.60 -3.84 5.81
C VAL A 181 8.12 -3.73 5.64
N VAL A 182 8.83 -3.18 6.62
CA VAL A 182 10.31 -3.05 6.59
C VAL A 182 10.99 -4.41 6.62
N LYS A 183 10.41 -5.39 7.34
CA LYS A 183 10.95 -6.76 7.40
C LYS A 183 10.79 -7.52 6.09
N LEU A 184 9.87 -7.11 5.19
CA LEU A 184 9.56 -7.89 3.99
C LEU A 184 10.73 -8.07 2.99
N ASP A 185 11.81 -7.32 3.15
CA ASP A 185 13.06 -7.48 2.40
C ASP A 185 14.33 -7.31 3.24
N ASN A 186 14.19 -7.17 4.57
CA ASN A 186 15.31 -6.97 5.49
C ASN A 186 15.22 -7.89 6.73
N ASP A 187 14.53 -9.01 6.62
CA ASP A 187 14.50 -10.03 7.67
C ASP A 187 15.69 -10.99 7.51
N VAL A 188 16.57 -11.04 8.52
CA VAL A 188 17.73 -11.94 8.54
C VAL A 188 17.35 -13.41 8.73
N GLU A 189 16.17 -13.67 9.31
CA GLU A 189 15.65 -15.03 9.51
C GLU A 189 14.85 -15.52 8.29
N ASN A 190 14.37 -14.60 7.45
CA ASN A 190 13.62 -14.90 6.23
C ASN A 190 14.01 -13.92 5.10
N CYS A 191 15.23 -14.03 4.59
CA CYS A 191 15.75 -13.13 3.56
C CYS A 191 14.89 -13.19 2.29
N ALA A 192 14.53 -12.03 1.74
CA ALA A 192 13.94 -11.96 0.41
C ALA A 192 15.01 -12.26 -0.66
N HIS A 193 14.68 -13.13 -1.61
CA HIS A 193 15.53 -13.43 -2.76
C HIS A 193 14.83 -13.12 -4.07
N PHE A 194 15.62 -12.67 -5.05
CA PHE A 194 15.13 -12.22 -6.36
C PHE A 194 16.00 -12.81 -7.45
N ASN A 195 15.37 -13.49 -8.40
CA ASN A 195 16.04 -14.17 -9.49
C ASN A 195 15.34 -13.83 -10.81
N SER A 196 16.11 -13.51 -11.85
CA SER A 196 15.58 -13.21 -13.17
C SER A 196 16.24 -14.06 -14.24
N LEU A 197 15.43 -14.61 -15.13
CA LEU A 197 15.89 -15.46 -16.21
C LEU A 197 15.22 -15.03 -17.51
N THR A 198 16.01 -14.80 -18.57
CA THR A 198 15.50 -14.33 -19.85
C THR A 198 15.85 -15.31 -20.95
N PHE A 199 14.84 -15.69 -21.71
CA PHE A 199 14.94 -16.46 -22.95
C PHE A 199 14.62 -15.54 -24.13
N LYS A 200 14.75 -16.07 -25.35
CA LYS A 200 14.40 -15.34 -26.57
C LYS A 200 12.93 -14.88 -26.57
N ASP A 201 12.02 -15.76 -26.16
CA ASP A 201 10.58 -15.55 -26.36
C ASP A 201 9.81 -15.30 -25.05
N LEU A 202 10.49 -15.32 -23.90
CA LEU A 202 9.90 -15.08 -22.58
C LEU A 202 10.96 -14.70 -21.53
N SER A 203 10.53 -14.09 -20.43
CA SER A 203 11.35 -13.90 -19.24
C SER A 203 10.59 -14.26 -17.96
N PHE A 204 11.34 -14.68 -16.95
CA PHE A 204 10.88 -14.99 -15.60
C PHE A 204 11.50 -14.01 -14.62
N PHE A 205 10.70 -13.56 -13.66
CA PHE A 205 11.18 -12.94 -12.45
C PHE A 205 10.56 -13.66 -11.25
N MET A 206 11.40 -14.27 -10.43
CA MET A 206 11.00 -15.00 -9.24
C MET A 206 11.40 -14.23 -7.99
N ARG A 207 10.44 -14.02 -7.11
CA ARG A 207 10.63 -13.48 -5.76
C ARG A 207 10.14 -14.48 -4.73
N GLY A 208 10.94 -14.77 -3.72
CA GLY A 208 10.51 -15.53 -2.55
C GLY A 208 11.08 -14.94 -1.26
N GLY A 209 10.62 -15.46 -0.12
CA GLY A 209 11.06 -15.03 1.20
C GLY A 209 10.55 -13.66 1.63
N GLY A 210 11.06 -13.18 2.77
CA GLY A 210 10.69 -11.89 3.35
C GLY A 210 9.23 -11.82 3.79
N GLY A 211 8.67 -12.90 4.32
CA GLY A 211 7.31 -12.92 4.87
C GLY A 211 6.18 -12.60 3.89
N LEU A 212 6.44 -12.65 2.57
CA LEU A 212 5.45 -12.48 1.51
C LEU A 212 5.44 -13.74 0.64
N ASN A 213 4.27 -14.05 0.07
CA ASN A 213 4.13 -15.18 -0.84
C ASN A 213 5.10 -15.11 -2.01
N ALA A 214 5.65 -16.29 -2.33
CA ALA A 214 6.53 -16.45 -3.46
C ALA A 214 5.75 -16.24 -4.76
N ARG A 215 6.28 -15.38 -5.64
CA ARG A 215 5.66 -15.03 -6.92
C ARG A 215 6.64 -15.16 -8.07
N CYS A 216 6.17 -15.76 -9.16
CA CYS A 216 6.86 -15.77 -10.43
C CYS A 216 6.05 -14.95 -11.43
N ILE A 217 6.66 -13.89 -11.95
CA ILE A 217 6.08 -13.06 -13.00
C ILE A 217 6.74 -13.43 -14.32
N VAL A 218 5.91 -13.79 -15.30
CA VAL A 218 6.33 -14.24 -16.63
C VAL A 218 5.89 -13.21 -17.66
N ILE A 219 6.83 -12.73 -18.47
CA ILE A 219 6.55 -11.87 -19.61
C ILE A 219 6.79 -12.68 -20.87
N TYR A 220 5.78 -12.82 -21.70
CA TYR A 220 5.87 -13.50 -22.98
C TYR A 220 6.08 -12.48 -24.12
N SER A 221 6.76 -12.92 -25.17
CA SER A 221 6.70 -12.25 -26.48
C SER A 221 5.25 -12.25 -27.01
N SER A 222 4.94 -11.29 -27.89
CA SER A 222 3.58 -11.11 -28.44
C SER A 222 3.03 -12.36 -29.12
N ASP A 223 3.92 -13.14 -29.73
CA ASP A 223 3.56 -14.28 -30.59
C ASP A 223 3.65 -15.62 -29.84
N TYR A 224 3.77 -15.58 -28.51
CA TYR A 224 3.89 -16.79 -27.71
C TYR A 224 2.58 -17.59 -27.67
N PRO A 225 2.58 -18.89 -28.01
CA PRO A 225 1.35 -19.68 -28.11
C PRO A 225 0.60 -19.80 -26.78
N GLN A 226 -0.72 -19.59 -26.80
CA GLN A 226 -1.55 -19.51 -25.59
C GLN A 226 -1.65 -20.83 -24.84
N GLU A 227 -1.70 -21.95 -25.56
CA GLU A 227 -1.72 -23.31 -25.00
C GLU A 227 -0.44 -23.69 -24.26
N LYS A 228 0.64 -22.90 -24.44
CA LYS A 228 1.93 -23.07 -23.78
C LYS A 228 2.11 -22.16 -22.55
N LYS A 229 1.15 -21.29 -22.25
CA LYS A 229 1.21 -20.37 -21.11
C LYS A 229 0.68 -21.02 -19.84
N THR A 230 1.36 -22.08 -19.40
CA THR A 230 0.93 -22.87 -18.22
C THR A 230 2.12 -23.18 -17.32
N LYS A 231 1.88 -23.38 -16.01
CA LYS A 231 2.94 -23.67 -15.03
C LYS A 231 3.70 -24.95 -15.41
N SER A 232 3.00 -26.00 -15.83
CA SER A 232 3.62 -27.26 -16.23
C SER A 232 4.47 -27.13 -17.49
N TYR A 233 4.01 -26.37 -18.50
CA TYR A 233 4.79 -26.16 -19.72
C TYR A 233 6.08 -25.40 -19.44
N LEU A 234 6.01 -24.31 -18.64
CA LEU A 234 7.18 -23.53 -18.25
C LEU A 234 8.22 -24.39 -17.49
N LYS A 235 7.76 -25.25 -16.56
CA LYS A 235 8.65 -26.20 -15.86
C LYS A 235 9.38 -27.11 -16.84
N SER A 236 8.66 -27.62 -17.86
CA SER A 236 9.25 -28.49 -18.88
C SER A 236 10.34 -27.82 -19.72
N ILE A 237 10.28 -26.50 -19.93
CA ILE A 237 11.33 -25.74 -20.64
C ILE A 237 12.64 -25.77 -19.82
N LEU A 238 12.52 -25.59 -18.50
CA LEU A 238 13.65 -25.59 -17.58
C LEU A 238 14.21 -27.01 -17.40
N ASP A 239 13.35 -28.02 -17.29
CA ASP A 239 13.76 -29.42 -17.10
C ASP A 239 14.47 -30.00 -18.33
N ARG A 240 14.15 -29.53 -19.54
CA ARG A 240 14.87 -29.91 -20.78
C ARG A 240 16.29 -29.36 -20.86
N ASN A 241 16.61 -28.34 -20.07
CA ASN A 241 17.94 -27.73 -19.99
C ASN A 241 18.41 -27.60 -18.53
N PRO A 242 18.60 -28.71 -17.80
CA PRO A 242 18.76 -28.69 -16.34
C PRO A 242 20.15 -28.21 -15.87
N ASN A 243 20.96 -27.61 -16.74
CA ASN A 243 22.34 -27.26 -16.43
C ASN A 243 22.44 -25.94 -15.66
N GLY A 244 23.31 -25.92 -14.65
CA GLY A 244 23.72 -24.71 -13.92
C GLY A 244 22.57 -24.05 -13.16
N ILE A 245 22.36 -22.75 -13.42
CA ILE A 245 21.43 -21.92 -12.65
C ILE A 245 19.96 -22.31 -12.85
N MET A 246 19.61 -22.97 -13.97
CA MET A 246 18.24 -23.37 -14.30
C MET A 246 17.63 -24.30 -13.27
N ARG A 247 18.43 -25.20 -12.70
CA ARG A 247 18.00 -26.14 -11.68
C ARG A 247 17.52 -25.43 -10.41
N TRP A 248 18.07 -24.25 -10.09
CA TRP A 248 17.68 -23.47 -8.91
C TRP A 248 16.28 -22.88 -9.03
N TYR A 249 15.82 -22.59 -10.26
CA TYR A 249 14.48 -22.08 -10.51
C TYR A 249 13.42 -23.15 -10.27
N THR A 250 13.76 -24.44 -10.41
CA THR A 250 12.80 -25.54 -10.26
C THR A 250 12.75 -26.17 -8.85
N VAL A 251 13.71 -25.87 -7.97
CA VAL A 251 13.79 -26.45 -6.60
C VAL A 251 12.53 -26.20 -5.78
N TYR A 252 12.04 -24.96 -5.77
CA TYR A 252 10.87 -24.53 -5.00
C TYR A 252 9.67 -24.20 -5.90
N TRP A 253 9.64 -24.75 -7.12
CA TRP A 253 8.67 -24.38 -8.16
C TRP A 253 7.22 -24.36 -7.69
N ASP A 254 6.85 -25.35 -6.87
CA ASP A 254 5.48 -25.54 -6.43
C ASP A 254 5.06 -24.54 -5.35
N GLU A 255 6.01 -23.87 -4.69
CA GLU A 255 5.77 -22.81 -3.71
C GLU A 255 5.45 -21.45 -4.35
N TYR A 256 5.75 -21.25 -5.64
CA TYR A 256 5.50 -20.00 -6.33
C TYR A 256 4.11 -19.95 -6.95
N ASN A 257 3.45 -18.81 -6.75
CA ASN A 257 2.29 -18.40 -7.53
C ASN A 257 2.73 -17.74 -8.84
N PHE A 258 2.26 -18.25 -9.97
CA PHE A 258 2.68 -17.80 -11.30
C PHE A 258 1.68 -16.82 -11.91
N PHE A 259 2.21 -15.75 -12.50
CA PHE A 259 1.42 -14.72 -13.16
C PHE A 259 2.03 -14.37 -14.52
N GLU A 260 1.19 -14.30 -15.55
CA GLU A 260 1.51 -13.60 -16.79
C GLU A 260 1.37 -12.10 -16.59
N ASP A 261 2.40 -11.34 -16.94
CA ASP A 261 2.28 -9.91 -17.13
C ASP A 261 1.91 -9.58 -18.58
N THR A 262 0.67 -9.12 -18.76
CA THR A 262 0.11 -8.72 -20.07
C THR A 262 0.51 -7.29 -20.49
N GLY A 263 1.34 -6.61 -19.69
CA GLY A 263 1.62 -5.19 -19.81
C GLY A 263 0.44 -4.31 -19.38
N LYS A 264 -0.65 -4.88 -18.84
CA LYS A 264 -1.80 -4.15 -18.28
C LYS A 264 -2.22 -4.67 -16.91
N LYS A 265 -2.15 -5.98 -16.72
CA LYS A 265 -2.50 -6.68 -15.48
C LYS A 265 -1.70 -7.97 -15.36
N LEU A 266 -1.55 -8.42 -14.12
CA LEU A 266 -1.07 -9.76 -13.79
C LEU A 266 -2.25 -10.74 -13.85
N ILE A 267 -2.12 -11.79 -14.65
CA ILE A 267 -3.12 -12.86 -14.78
C ILE A 267 -2.50 -14.14 -14.21
N PRO A 268 -3.13 -14.82 -13.23
CA PRO A 268 -2.64 -16.12 -12.78
C PRO A 268 -2.50 -17.08 -13.95
N LEU A 269 -1.37 -17.77 -14.05
CA LEU A 269 -1.24 -18.86 -15.01
C LEU A 269 -2.13 -20.03 -14.58
N LYS A 270 -2.66 -20.75 -15.57
CA LYS A 270 -3.39 -22.00 -15.34
C LYS A 270 -2.39 -23.12 -15.01
N ASP A 271 -2.94 -24.15 -14.34
CA ASP A 271 -2.31 -25.29 -13.66
C ASP A 271 -2.22 -25.13 -12.14
#